data_AF-A0A9D6C7H5-F1
#
_entry.id   AF-A0A9D6C7H5-F1
#
_cell.length_a   1.000
_cell.length_b   1.000
_cell.length_c   1.000
_cell.angle_alpha   90.00
_cell.angle_beta   90.00
_cell.angle_gamma   90.00
#
_symmetry.space_group_name_H-M   'P 1'
#
loop_
_entity.id
_entity.type
_entity.pdbx_description
1 polymer ?
#
loop_
_entity_poly.entity_id
_entity_poly.type
_entity_poly.pdbx_seq_one_letter_code
_entity_poly.pdbx_strand_id
1 'polypeptide(L)'
;MRRKLMAPALLAAILAGGLPAIAEPPTVSGVTVHVDLSAMRDPGASVHYAHLDEDLTSAISDRLAKDGRIAKTGLHLDIRVKAVAVPPAGSTAQGQATPELTAAVIEMAPGTEAGSANGTGTAPGARKAYTLTVTAKDGLATPDISQAVTVVAPSAQDYYEAMVLHFADSVVQSL
;
A
#
# COMPACT_ATOMS: atom_id res chain seq x y z
N MET A 1 8.72 48.63 67.04
CA MET A 1 9.10 47.40 66.30
C MET A 1 8.01 47.07 65.29
N ARG A 2 8.27 47.20 63.97
CA ARG A 2 7.35 46.82 62.90
C ARG A 2 8.07 45.83 61.98
N ARG A 3 7.78 44.53 62.09
CA ARG A 3 8.25 43.50 61.16
C ARG A 3 7.17 43.33 60.08
N LYS A 4 7.43 43.84 58.87
CA LYS A 4 6.61 43.56 57.69
C LYS A 4 7.15 42.28 57.04
N LEU A 5 6.34 41.23 57.05
CA LEU A 5 6.61 39.94 56.43
C LEU A 5 6.52 40.10 54.90
N MET A 6 7.52 39.61 54.17
CA MET A 6 7.50 39.52 52.71
C MET A 6 6.77 38.24 52.29
N ALA A 7 5.81 38.39 51.38
CA ALA A 7 5.11 37.27 50.74
C ALA A 7 5.93 36.73 49.57
N PRO A 8 6.10 35.41 49.41
CA PRO A 8 6.69 34.84 48.20
C PRO A 8 5.62 34.76 47.10
N ALA A 9 5.85 35.43 45.98
CA ALA A 9 5.05 35.24 44.77
C ALA A 9 5.40 33.87 44.17
N LEU A 10 4.46 32.93 44.24
CA LEU A 10 4.55 31.62 43.63
C LEU A 10 4.38 31.79 42.11
N LEU A 11 5.47 31.73 41.34
CA LEU A 11 5.42 31.66 39.88
C LEU A 11 4.91 30.25 39.49
N ALA A 12 3.63 30.15 39.16
CA ALA A 12 3.09 28.96 38.49
C ALA A 12 3.51 29.01 37.02
N ALA A 13 4.65 28.39 36.70
CA ALA A 13 5.04 28.13 35.32
C ALA A 13 4.11 27.05 34.75
N ILE A 14 3.09 27.47 34.00
CA ILE A 14 2.25 26.58 33.21
C ILE A 14 3.14 26.02 32.10
N LEU A 15 3.58 24.77 32.25
CA LEU A 15 4.12 23.97 31.16
C LEU A 15 3.00 23.76 30.13
N ALA A 16 2.86 24.69 29.19
CA ALA A 16 2.24 24.44 27.90
C ALA A 16 3.17 23.51 27.09
N GLY A 17 3.35 22.29 27.58
CA GLY A 17 3.94 21.21 26.83
C GLY A 17 2.96 20.81 25.75
N GLY A 18 3.04 21.46 24.59
CA GLY A 18 2.37 21.01 23.39
C GLY A 18 2.86 19.59 23.11
N LEU A 19 2.03 18.59 23.40
CA LEU A 19 2.23 17.26 22.87
C LEU A 19 2.32 17.41 21.34
N PRO A 20 3.30 16.77 20.68
CA PRO A 20 3.35 16.78 19.23
C PRO A 20 2.01 16.25 18.73
N ALA A 21 1.31 17.07 17.93
CA ALA A 21 0.12 16.62 17.23
C ALA A 21 0.54 15.44 16.35
N ILE A 22 0.10 14.23 16.71
CA ILE A 22 0.22 13.08 15.82
C ILE A 22 -0.65 13.44 14.62
N ALA A 23 -0.02 13.71 13.47
CA ALA A 23 -0.75 13.99 12.25
C ALA A 23 -1.65 12.80 11.94
N GLU A 24 -2.94 13.05 11.75
CA GLU A 24 -3.91 12.02 11.44
C GLU A 24 -3.56 11.41 10.07
N PRO A 25 -3.66 10.07 9.90
CA PRO A 25 -3.34 9.42 8.63
C PRO A 25 -4.20 10.00 7.50
N PRO A 26 -3.65 10.15 6.27
CA PRO A 26 -4.43 10.70 5.18
C PRO A 26 -5.64 9.82 4.86
N THR A 27 -6.78 10.46 4.58
CA THR A 27 -7.99 9.82 4.06
C THR A 27 -7.88 9.59 2.55
N VAL A 28 -8.62 8.61 2.06
CA VAL A 28 -8.70 8.21 0.65
C VAL A 28 -10.13 8.37 0.16
N SER A 29 -10.31 9.02 -1.00
CA SER A 29 -11.60 9.20 -1.65
C SER A 29 -11.94 8.11 -2.66
N GLY A 30 -10.93 7.40 -3.16
CA GLY A 30 -11.12 6.34 -4.13
C GLY A 30 -9.83 5.62 -4.49
N VAL A 31 -9.98 4.46 -5.10
CA VAL A 31 -8.90 3.62 -5.61
C VAL A 31 -9.26 3.25 -7.05
N THR A 32 -8.30 3.40 -7.96
CA THR A 32 -8.41 2.96 -9.35
C THR A 32 -7.20 2.11 -9.66
N VAL A 33 -7.45 0.89 -10.13
CA VAL A 33 -6.41 -0.03 -10.56
C VAL A 33 -6.50 -0.21 -12.07
N HIS A 34 -5.36 -0.07 -12.74
CA HIS A 34 -5.19 -0.32 -14.15
C HIS A 34 -4.30 -1.54 -14.34
N VAL A 35 -4.84 -2.57 -14.98
CA VAL A 35 -4.10 -3.78 -15.37
C VAL A 35 -4.07 -3.85 -16.89
N ASP A 36 -2.87 -3.76 -17.46
CA ASP A 36 -2.68 -4.06 -18.87
C ASP A 36 -2.31 -5.53 -19.04
N LEU A 37 -3.34 -6.37 -19.20
CA LEU A 37 -3.17 -7.81 -19.46
C LEU A 37 -2.42 -8.07 -20.77
N SER A 38 -2.43 -7.13 -21.74
CA SER A 38 -1.73 -7.30 -23.02
C SER A 38 -0.21 -7.16 -22.90
N ALA A 39 0.25 -6.49 -21.84
CA ALA A 39 1.66 -6.42 -21.48
C ALA A 39 2.16 -7.67 -20.73
N MET A 40 1.27 -8.60 -20.35
CA MET A 40 1.65 -9.81 -19.63
C MET A 40 2.35 -10.80 -20.57
N ARG A 41 3.57 -11.18 -20.17
CA ARG A 41 4.43 -12.08 -20.97
C ARG A 41 3.98 -13.54 -20.94
N ASP A 42 3.12 -13.92 -20.00
CA ASP A 42 2.68 -15.30 -19.79
C ASP A 42 1.18 -15.45 -20.15
N PRO A 43 0.84 -16.23 -21.20
CA PRO A 43 -0.55 -16.54 -21.55
C PRO A 43 -1.33 -17.22 -20.40
N GLY A 44 -0.66 -17.99 -19.53
CA GLY A 44 -1.27 -18.65 -18.38
C GLY A 44 -1.69 -17.67 -17.28
N ALA A 45 -0.99 -16.54 -17.16
CA ALA A 45 -1.31 -15.51 -16.18
C ALA A 45 -2.68 -14.87 -16.46
N SER A 46 -3.07 -14.73 -17.73
CA SER A 46 -4.34 -14.10 -18.10
C SER A 46 -5.58 -14.83 -17.55
N VAL A 47 -5.49 -16.14 -17.32
CA VAL A 47 -6.59 -16.94 -16.74
C VAL A 47 -6.70 -16.74 -15.23
N HIS A 48 -5.56 -16.64 -14.55
CA HIS A 48 -5.50 -16.50 -13.09
C HIS A 48 -5.70 -15.05 -12.62
N TYR A 49 -5.35 -14.07 -13.46
CA TYR A 49 -5.34 -12.65 -13.13
C TYR A 49 -6.40 -11.86 -13.91
N ALA A 50 -7.41 -12.54 -14.47
CA ALA A 50 -8.47 -11.92 -15.27
C ALA A 50 -9.22 -10.81 -14.52
N HIS A 51 -9.29 -10.91 -13.19
CA HIS A 51 -9.99 -9.98 -12.29
C HIS A 51 -9.03 -9.23 -11.35
N LEU A 52 -7.73 -9.18 -11.68
CA LEU A 52 -6.72 -8.62 -10.78
C LEU A 52 -6.98 -7.16 -10.42
N ASP A 53 -7.51 -6.36 -11.35
CA ASP A 53 -7.89 -4.97 -11.12
C ASP A 53 -9.01 -4.85 -10.07
N GLU A 54 -10.06 -5.66 -10.22
CA GLU A 54 -11.19 -5.73 -9.29
C GLU A 54 -10.73 -6.21 -7.91
N ASP A 55 -9.93 -7.28 -7.87
CA ASP A 55 -9.45 -7.89 -6.63
C ASP A 55 -8.51 -6.96 -5.86
N LEU A 56 -7.57 -6.28 -6.54
CA LEU A 56 -6.71 -5.28 -5.90
C LEU A 56 -7.52 -4.07 -5.43
N THR A 57 -8.47 -3.59 -6.24
CA THR A 57 -9.33 -2.46 -5.86
C THR A 57 -10.13 -2.80 -4.60
N SER A 58 -10.73 -3.99 -4.57
CA SER A 58 -11.50 -4.48 -3.42
C SER A 58 -10.62 -4.65 -2.18
N ALA A 59 -9.50 -5.34 -2.30
CA ALA A 59 -8.61 -5.61 -1.17
C ALA A 59 -8.07 -4.32 -0.52
N ILE A 60 -7.67 -3.33 -1.33
CA ILE A 60 -7.19 -2.04 -0.82
C ILE A 60 -8.33 -1.25 -0.18
N SER A 61 -9.50 -1.20 -0.82
CA SER A 61 -10.66 -0.47 -0.31
C SER A 61 -11.14 -1.07 1.02
N ASP A 62 -11.18 -2.39 1.13
CA ASP A 62 -11.55 -3.09 2.37
C ASP A 62 -10.57 -2.79 3.50
N ARG A 63 -9.27 -2.72 3.19
CA ARG A 63 -8.24 -2.41 4.19
C ARG A 63 -8.35 -0.97 4.67
N LEU A 64 -8.53 -0.02 3.75
CA LEU A 64 -8.77 1.39 4.07
C LEU A 64 -10.06 1.57 4.87
N ALA A 65 -11.14 0.85 4.54
CA ALA A 65 -12.40 0.91 5.25
C ALA A 65 -12.27 0.37 6.68
N LYS A 66 -11.58 -0.76 6.87
CA LYS A 66 -11.28 -1.34 8.19
C LYS A 66 -10.50 -0.37 9.08
N ASP A 67 -9.58 0.39 8.48
CA ASP A 67 -8.75 1.38 9.18
C ASP A 67 -9.45 2.75 9.34
N GLY A 68 -10.70 2.89 8.86
CA GLY A 68 -11.48 4.14 8.96
C GLY A 68 -10.98 5.27 8.04
N ARG A 69 -10.23 4.95 6.98
CA ARG A 69 -9.54 5.92 6.12
C ARG A 69 -10.32 6.31 4.86
N ILE A 70 -11.52 5.78 4.64
CA ILE A 70 -12.36 6.16 3.50
C ILE A 70 -13.19 7.40 3.84
N ALA A 71 -13.09 8.44 3.00
CA ALA A 71 -13.86 9.67 3.17
C ALA A 71 -14.30 10.24 1.80
N LYS A 72 -15.30 11.13 1.79
CA LYS A 72 -15.76 11.79 0.54
C LYS A 72 -14.67 12.66 -0.11
N THR A 73 -13.74 13.15 0.70
CA THR A 73 -12.60 13.98 0.28
C THR A 73 -11.33 13.35 0.84
N GLY A 74 -10.32 13.19 0.00
CA GLY A 74 -9.08 12.54 0.36
C GLY A 74 -8.19 12.36 -0.86
N LEU A 75 -7.10 11.62 -0.67
CA LEU A 75 -6.25 11.17 -1.77
C LEU A 75 -7.05 10.24 -2.68
N HIS A 76 -6.78 10.29 -3.99
CA HIS A 76 -7.22 9.23 -4.90
C HIS A 76 -6.01 8.37 -5.25
N LEU A 77 -6.12 7.05 -5.12
CA LEU A 77 -5.02 6.14 -5.44
C LEU A 77 -5.16 5.66 -6.88
N ASP A 78 -4.16 5.93 -7.70
CA ASP A 78 -4.03 5.40 -9.07
C ASP A 78 -2.91 4.35 -9.08
N ILE A 79 -3.28 3.09 -9.30
CA ILE A 79 -2.40 1.93 -9.25
C ILE A 79 -2.29 1.37 -10.66
N ARG A 80 -1.07 1.25 -11.16
CA ARG A 80 -0.79 0.78 -12.52
C ARG A 80 0.08 -0.44 -12.46
N VAL A 81 -0.53 -1.59 -12.71
CA VAL A 81 0.17 -2.87 -12.74
C VAL A 81 1.04 -2.92 -13.98
N LYS A 82 2.35 -3.11 -13.77
CA LYS A 82 3.37 -3.13 -14.82
C LYS A 82 3.73 -4.55 -15.23
N ALA A 83 3.76 -5.46 -14.27
CA ALA A 83 4.15 -6.84 -14.51
C ALA A 83 3.50 -7.76 -13.49
N VAL A 84 3.09 -8.94 -13.97
CA VAL A 84 2.66 -10.07 -13.15
C VAL A 84 3.37 -11.30 -13.71
N ALA A 85 4.03 -12.05 -12.84
CA ALA A 85 4.64 -13.33 -13.14
C ALA A 85 3.99 -14.41 -12.28
N VAL A 86 3.62 -15.52 -12.92
CA VAL A 86 2.95 -16.65 -12.30
C VAL A 86 3.82 -17.89 -12.51
N PRO A 87 4.01 -18.73 -11.50
CA PRO A 87 4.64 -20.02 -11.71
C PRO A 87 3.67 -20.92 -12.49
N PRO A 88 4.15 -21.72 -13.45
CA PRO A 88 3.32 -22.71 -14.13
C PRO A 88 2.63 -23.66 -13.16
N ALA A 89 1.37 -24.01 -13.44
CA ALA A 89 0.62 -24.94 -12.61
C ALA A 89 1.37 -26.28 -12.45
N GLY A 90 1.60 -26.70 -11.20
CA GLY A 90 2.30 -27.94 -10.85
C GLY A 90 3.83 -27.84 -10.81
N SER A 91 4.43 -26.66 -10.97
CA SER A 91 5.89 -26.51 -10.85
C SER A 91 6.32 -26.48 -9.37
N THR A 92 7.13 -27.45 -8.95
CA THR A 92 7.87 -27.38 -7.68
C THR A 92 9.14 -26.55 -7.89
N ALA A 93 9.13 -25.28 -7.45
CA ALA A 93 10.24 -24.45 -6.91
C ALA A 93 11.65 -24.43 -7.54
N GLN A 94 12.20 -25.51 -8.08
CA GLN A 94 13.58 -25.57 -8.54
C GLN A 94 13.74 -25.02 -9.96
N GLY A 95 14.07 -23.73 -10.03
CA GLY A 95 14.59 -23.08 -11.24
C GLY A 95 13.56 -22.35 -12.11
N GLN A 96 12.36 -22.08 -11.59
CA GLN A 96 11.30 -21.39 -12.34
C GLN A 96 11.09 -19.94 -11.89
N ALA A 97 10.42 -19.16 -12.74
CA ALA A 97 10.13 -17.75 -12.51
C ALA A 97 9.41 -17.55 -11.18
N THR A 98 10.00 -16.72 -10.32
CA THR A 98 9.45 -16.38 -9.02
C THR A 98 8.14 -15.60 -9.21
N PRO A 99 7.04 -15.98 -8.53
CA PRO A 99 5.80 -15.21 -8.59
C PRO A 99 6.06 -13.76 -8.18
N GLU A 100 5.64 -12.81 -9.02
CA GLU A 100 5.93 -11.38 -8.83
C GLU A 100 4.74 -10.53 -9.27
N LEU A 101 4.38 -9.52 -8.48
CA LEU A 101 3.45 -8.46 -8.83
C LEU A 101 4.15 -7.13 -8.64
N THR A 102 4.34 -6.40 -9.75
CA THR A 102 4.97 -5.08 -9.75
C THR A 102 4.00 -4.03 -10.28
N ALA A 103 3.80 -2.96 -9.51
CA ALA A 103 2.92 -1.85 -9.88
C ALA A 103 3.51 -0.49 -9.49
N ALA A 104 3.14 0.54 -10.24
CA ALA A 104 3.31 1.93 -9.78
C ALA A 104 2.08 2.32 -8.96
N VAL A 105 2.30 2.90 -7.79
CA VAL A 105 1.25 3.47 -6.95
C VAL A 105 1.42 4.98 -6.93
N ILE A 106 0.35 5.70 -7.24
CA ILE A 106 0.34 7.14 -7.40
C ILE A 106 -0.74 7.71 -6.49
N GLU A 107 -0.34 8.57 -5.56
CA GLU A 107 -1.25 9.31 -4.69
C GLU A 107 -1.63 10.62 -5.36
N MET A 108 -2.89 10.75 -5.76
CA MET A 108 -3.42 11.94 -6.43
C MET A 108 -4.04 12.89 -5.40
N ALA A 109 -3.88 14.19 -5.62
CA ALA A 109 -4.46 15.22 -4.77
C ALA A 109 -6.01 15.16 -4.78
N PRO A 110 -6.68 15.58 -3.69
CA PRO A 110 -8.14 15.63 -3.65
C PRO A 110 -8.73 16.43 -4.81
N GLY A 111 -9.74 15.87 -5.48
CA GLY A 111 -10.40 16.51 -6.63
C GLY A 111 -9.60 16.46 -7.93
N THR A 112 -8.47 15.75 -7.97
CA THR A 112 -7.79 15.39 -9.23
C THR A 112 -8.17 13.97 -9.63
N GLU A 113 -8.60 13.79 -10.86
CA GLU A 113 -8.90 12.46 -11.40
C GLU A 113 -7.61 11.76 -11.82
N ALA A 114 -7.61 10.43 -11.70
CA ALA A 114 -6.59 9.59 -12.30
C ALA A 114 -6.63 9.76 -13.82
N GLY A 115 -5.77 10.63 -14.36
CA GLY A 115 -5.64 10.81 -15.80
C GLY A 115 -5.05 9.54 -16.41
N SER A 116 -5.71 8.98 -17.43
CA SER A 116 -5.19 7.88 -18.23
C SER A 116 -3.91 8.33 -18.93
N ALA A 117 -2.76 8.06 -18.32
CA ALA A 117 -1.46 8.27 -18.93
C ALA A 117 -0.85 6.89 -19.16
N ASN A 118 -0.90 6.38 -20.38
CA ASN A 118 -0.11 5.21 -20.81
C ASN A 118 1.42 5.49 -20.82
N GLY A 119 1.93 6.31 -19.90
CA GLY A 119 3.30 6.82 -19.94
C GLY A 119 3.89 7.04 -18.56
N THR A 120 5.21 6.92 -18.50
CA THR A 120 6.10 7.07 -17.34
C THR A 120 6.17 8.49 -16.76
N GLY A 121 5.19 9.34 -17.04
CA GLY A 121 5.11 10.71 -16.55
C GLY A 121 4.30 10.80 -15.25
N THR A 122 4.74 11.67 -14.34
CA THR A 122 3.97 12.04 -13.14
C THR A 122 2.64 12.64 -13.58
N ALA A 123 1.52 11.99 -13.26
CA ALA A 123 0.19 12.49 -13.62
C ALA A 123 -0.04 13.89 -13.01
N PRO A 124 -0.68 14.83 -13.71
CA PRO A 124 -1.03 16.13 -13.14
C PRO A 124 -1.83 15.95 -11.85
N GLY A 125 -1.35 16.51 -10.73
CA GLY A 125 -1.99 16.34 -9.42
C GLY A 125 -1.43 15.20 -8.56
N ALA A 126 -0.48 14.41 -9.05
CA ALA A 126 0.22 13.43 -8.24
C ALA A 126 1.06 14.11 -7.15
N ARG A 127 0.87 13.69 -5.90
CA ARG A 127 1.60 14.16 -4.71
C ARG A 127 2.81 13.28 -4.42
N LYS A 128 2.66 11.98 -4.67
CA LYS A 128 3.67 10.96 -4.39
C LYS A 128 3.48 9.82 -5.37
N ALA A 129 4.58 9.23 -5.82
CA ALA A 129 4.57 8.04 -6.66
C ALA A 129 5.71 7.12 -6.24
N TYR A 130 5.44 5.83 -6.16
CA TYR A 130 6.45 4.81 -5.86
C TYR A 130 6.14 3.52 -6.63
N THR A 131 7.15 2.65 -6.75
CA THR A 131 6.95 1.31 -7.31
C THR A 131 6.90 0.32 -6.15
N LEU A 132 5.88 -0.54 -6.16
CA LEU A 132 5.71 -1.62 -5.21
C LEU A 132 5.87 -2.94 -5.95
N THR A 133 6.72 -3.81 -5.42
CA THR A 133 6.95 -5.15 -5.92
C THR A 133 6.70 -6.14 -4.79
N VAL A 134 5.78 -7.07 -5.01
CA VAL A 134 5.51 -8.19 -4.11
C VAL A 134 6.01 -9.45 -4.79
N THR A 135 6.82 -10.24 -4.08
CA THR A 135 7.45 -11.45 -4.60
C THR A 135 7.24 -12.58 -3.62
N ALA A 136 6.84 -13.76 -4.11
CA ALA A 136 6.78 -14.95 -3.27
C ALA A 136 8.10 -15.72 -3.38
N LYS A 137 8.75 -16.04 -2.26
CA LYS A 137 9.99 -16.83 -2.23
C LYS A 137 9.76 -18.15 -1.50
N ASP A 138 10.43 -19.20 -1.93
CA ASP A 138 10.37 -20.49 -1.23
C ASP A 138 11.03 -20.38 0.16
N GLY A 139 10.31 -20.85 1.17
CA GLY A 139 10.61 -20.68 2.60
C GLY A 139 11.79 -21.49 3.15
N LEU A 140 12.77 -21.89 2.32
CA LEU A 140 14.00 -22.54 2.81
C LEU A 140 15.07 -21.53 3.27
N ALA A 141 14.89 -20.24 3.01
CA ALA A 141 15.75 -19.19 3.55
C ALA A 141 15.08 -18.55 4.78
N THR A 142 15.86 -18.33 5.85
CA THR A 142 15.44 -17.57 7.02
C THR A 142 14.79 -16.26 6.58
N PRO A 143 13.52 -15.98 6.95
CA PRO A 143 12.84 -14.78 6.51
C PRO A 143 13.61 -13.56 7.01
N ASP A 144 13.86 -12.62 6.10
CA ASP A 144 14.36 -11.31 6.48
C ASP A 144 13.22 -10.58 7.20
N ILE A 145 13.26 -10.57 8.52
CA ILE A 145 12.25 -9.96 9.40
C ILE A 145 12.15 -8.43 9.24
N SER A 146 13.04 -7.81 8.44
CA SER A 146 12.90 -6.40 8.07
C SER A 146 11.79 -6.16 7.02
N GLN A 147 11.23 -7.23 6.44
CA GLN A 147 10.15 -7.17 5.46
C GLN A 147 8.88 -7.85 6.01
N ALA A 148 7.71 -7.41 5.55
CA ALA A 148 6.46 -8.11 5.85
C ALA A 148 6.45 -9.46 5.12
N VAL A 149 6.49 -10.57 5.86
CA VAL A 149 6.52 -11.93 5.31
C VAL A 149 5.32 -12.72 5.82
N THR A 150 4.56 -13.33 4.91
CA THR A 150 3.57 -14.37 5.24
C THR A 150 3.94 -15.68 4.56
N VAL A 151 3.72 -16.78 5.27
CA VAL A 151 3.91 -18.13 4.75
C VAL A 151 2.57 -18.64 4.22
N VAL A 152 2.55 -19.10 2.97
CA VAL A 152 1.35 -19.66 2.33
C VAL A 152 1.59 -21.08 1.84
N ALA A 153 0.51 -21.84 1.72
CA ALA A 153 0.58 -23.17 1.12
C ALA A 153 0.98 -23.06 -0.36
N PRO A 154 1.71 -24.06 -0.91
CA PRO A 154 2.21 -24.00 -2.28
C PRO A 154 1.11 -24.39 -3.27
N SER A 155 0.12 -23.51 -3.47
CA SER A 155 -0.89 -23.63 -4.53
C SER A 155 -1.01 -22.30 -5.30
N ALA A 156 -1.35 -22.37 -6.58
CA ALA A 156 -1.47 -21.18 -7.43
C ALA A 156 -2.52 -20.18 -6.88
N GLN A 157 -3.60 -20.69 -6.28
CA GLN A 157 -4.63 -19.87 -5.65
C GLN A 157 -4.12 -19.22 -4.36
N ASP A 158 -3.46 -19.98 -3.49
CA ASP A 158 -2.92 -19.43 -2.23
C ASP A 158 -1.86 -18.35 -2.50
N TYR A 159 -1.01 -18.54 -3.53
CA TYR A 159 -0.06 -17.51 -3.95
C TYR A 159 -0.75 -16.26 -4.48
N TYR A 160 -1.78 -16.42 -5.31
CA TYR A 160 -2.56 -15.31 -5.84
C TYR A 160 -3.18 -14.47 -4.71
N GLU A 161 -3.94 -15.13 -3.83
CA GLU A 161 -4.62 -14.48 -2.72
C GLU A 161 -3.62 -13.78 -1.79
N ALA A 162 -2.50 -14.44 -1.47
CA ALA A 162 -1.44 -13.87 -0.64
C ALA A 162 -0.80 -12.63 -1.28
N MET A 163 -0.56 -12.66 -2.60
CA MET A 163 0.03 -11.53 -3.31
C MET A 163 -0.90 -10.33 -3.34
N VAL A 164 -2.20 -10.54 -3.61
CA VAL A 164 -3.22 -9.47 -3.60
C VAL A 164 -3.32 -8.85 -2.21
N LEU A 165 -3.43 -9.67 -1.16
CA LEU A 165 -3.53 -9.22 0.22
C LEU A 165 -2.27 -8.45 0.68
N HIS A 166 -1.08 -8.99 0.41
CA HIS A 166 0.16 -8.31 0.77
C HIS A 166 0.38 -7.01 0.02
N PHE A 167 -0.01 -6.97 -1.25
CA PHE A 167 0.04 -5.74 -2.03
C PHE A 167 -0.87 -4.70 -1.39
N ALA A 168 -2.10 -5.06 -1.05
CA ALA A 168 -3.05 -4.15 -0.42
C ALA A 168 -2.56 -3.63 0.93
N ASP A 169 -2.04 -4.51 1.79
CA ASP A 169 -1.44 -4.11 3.08
C ASP A 169 -0.27 -3.14 2.89
N SER A 170 0.61 -3.41 1.93
CA SER A 170 1.78 -2.58 1.66
C SER A 170 1.38 -1.20 1.14
N VAL A 171 0.35 -1.12 0.28
CA VAL A 171 -0.20 0.17 -0.17
C VAL A 171 -0.71 0.96 1.03
N VAL A 172 -1.57 0.38 1.86
CA VAL A 172 -2.18 1.10 3.00
C VAL A 172 -1.13 1.52 4.04
N GLN A 173 -0.13 0.68 4.32
CA GLN A 173 0.95 1.02 5.25
C GLN A 173 1.83 2.18 4.78
N SER A 174 1.93 2.37 3.46
CA SER A 174 2.79 3.41 2.88
C SER A 174 2.15 4.81 2.80
N LEU A 175 0.84 4.91 3.04
CA LEU A 175 0.05 6.15 3.02
C LEU A 175 0.21 6.95 4.32
#